data_AF-A0A2J8U5C6-F1
#
_entry.id   AF-A0A2J8U5C6-F1
#
_cell.length_a   1.000
_cell.length_b   1.000
_cell.length_c   1.000
_cell.angle_alpha   90.00
_cell.angle_beta   90.00
_cell.angle_gamma   90.00
#
_symmetry.space_group_name_H-M   'P 1'
#
loop_
_entity.id
_entity.type
_entity.pdbx_description
1 polymer ?
#
loop_
_entity_poly.entity_id
_entity_poly.type
_entity_poly.pdbx_seq_one_letter_code
_entity_poly.pdbx_strand_id
1 'polypeptide(L)'
;RSLEGLSAFRSLEELILDNNQLGDDLVLPGLPRLHTLTLNKNRITDLEYLLDHLAEVTPALEYLSLLGNVACPNELVSLEKDEEDYKRYRCFVLYKLPNLKFLDAQKVTRQEREEALVRGAFMKVVKPKVS
;
A
#
# COMPACT_ATOMS: atom_id res chain seq x y z
N ARG A 1 13.32 12.85 7.31
CA ARG A 1 12.08 13.66 7.30
C ARG A 1 11.19 13.02 8.36
N SER A 2 10.82 13.72 9.44
CA SER A 2 10.11 13.08 10.56
C SER A 2 8.60 13.32 10.46
N LEU A 3 7.82 12.29 10.81
CA LEU A 3 6.36 12.32 10.93
C LEU A 3 5.90 12.16 12.39
N GLU A 4 6.80 12.29 13.37
CA GLU A 4 6.53 12.09 14.80
C GLU A 4 5.38 12.97 15.32
N GLY A 5 5.23 14.19 14.76
CA GLY A 5 4.17 15.12 15.12
C GLY A 5 2.75 14.64 14.78
N LEU A 6 2.60 13.63 13.91
CA LEU A 6 1.29 13.11 13.53
C LEU A 6 0.54 12.47 14.72
N SER A 7 1.26 12.03 15.74
CA SER A 7 0.69 11.42 16.95
C SER A 7 -0.25 12.35 17.73
N ALA A 8 -0.12 13.67 17.57
CA ALA A 8 -1.01 14.64 18.18
C ALA A 8 -2.40 14.69 17.52
N PHE A 9 -2.53 14.27 16.25
CA PHE A 9 -3.75 14.39 15.47
C PHE A 9 -4.62 13.13 15.56
N ARG A 10 -5.20 12.88 16.73
CA ARG A 10 -6.05 11.69 16.99
C ARG A 10 -7.32 11.60 16.13
N SER A 11 -7.71 12.71 15.51
CA SER A 11 -8.87 12.81 14.62
C SER A 11 -8.47 12.97 13.15
N LEU A 12 -7.22 12.69 12.80
CA LEU A 12 -6.78 12.72 11.41
C LEU A 12 -7.49 11.61 10.62
N GLU A 13 -8.18 12.02 9.56
CA GLU A 13 -8.99 11.14 8.71
C GLU A 13 -8.35 10.92 7.33
N GLU A 14 -7.64 11.94 6.83
CA GLU A 14 -6.97 11.90 5.53
C GLU A 14 -5.53 12.41 5.64
N LEU A 15 -4.61 11.72 4.97
CA LEU A 15 -3.19 12.07 4.97
C LEU A 15 -2.61 11.91 3.56
N ILE A 16 -2.09 13.02 3.03
CA ILE A 16 -1.46 13.09 1.71
C ILE A 16 0.03 13.30 1.89
N LEU A 17 0.83 12.31 1.47
CA LEU A 17 2.29 12.30 1.59
C LEU A 17 2.99 12.14 0.23
N ASP A 18 2.32 12.52 -0.84
CA ASP A 18 2.83 12.40 -2.19
C ASP A 18 4.13 13.19 -2.41
N ASN A 19 5.03 12.67 -3.24
CA ASN A 19 6.26 13.33 -3.68
C ASN A 19 7.21 13.76 -2.53
N ASN A 20 7.27 12.97 -1.47
CA ASN A 20 8.07 13.26 -0.28
C ASN A 20 9.38 12.45 -0.16
N GLN A 21 9.75 11.70 -1.20
CA GLN A 21 10.96 10.88 -1.22
C GLN A 21 11.06 9.89 -0.04
N LEU A 22 9.92 9.51 0.55
CA LEU A 22 9.84 8.57 1.66
C LEU A 22 10.31 7.19 1.21
N GLY A 23 11.10 6.50 2.02
CA GLY A 23 11.56 5.14 1.74
C GLY A 23 10.91 4.12 2.66
N ASP A 24 11.57 2.97 2.77
CA ASP A 24 11.15 1.87 3.65
C ASP A 24 11.35 2.21 5.14
N ASP A 25 11.96 3.35 5.46
CA ASP A 25 12.10 3.92 6.81
C ASP A 25 10.85 4.71 7.27
N LEU A 26 9.79 4.74 6.47
CA LEU A 26 8.52 5.39 6.82
C LEU A 26 7.89 4.73 8.04
N VAL A 27 7.78 5.48 9.13
CA VAL A 27 7.04 5.08 10.34
C VAL A 27 5.93 6.10 10.60
N LEU A 28 4.68 5.62 10.50
CA LEU A 28 3.50 6.36 10.94
C LEU A 28 3.16 6.03 12.40
N PRO A 29 2.75 7.01 13.22
CA PRO A 29 2.19 6.71 14.53
C PRO A 29 0.81 6.06 14.41
N GLY A 30 0.24 5.60 15.54
CA GLY A 30 -1.14 5.12 15.58
C GLY A 30 -2.15 6.19 15.17
N LEU A 31 -2.85 5.96 14.06
CA LEU A 31 -3.83 6.86 13.46
C LEU A 31 -5.18 6.12 13.30
N PRO A 32 -5.93 5.94 14.40
CA PRO A 32 -7.09 5.04 14.43
C PRO A 32 -8.28 5.49 13.58
N ARG A 33 -8.31 6.76 13.16
CA ARG A 33 -9.38 7.34 12.34
C ARG A 33 -8.98 7.57 10.88
N LEU A 34 -7.72 7.30 10.54
CA LEU A 34 -7.24 7.52 9.19
C LEU A 34 -7.87 6.51 8.23
N HIS A 35 -8.69 7.00 7.32
CA HIS A 35 -9.33 6.18 6.30
C HIS A 35 -8.73 6.40 4.90
N THR A 36 -8.04 7.53 4.67
CA THR A 36 -7.39 7.83 3.38
C THR A 36 -5.91 8.10 3.56
N LEU A 37 -5.07 7.32 2.89
CA LEU A 37 -3.63 7.52 2.81
C LEU A 37 -3.16 7.50 1.35
N THR A 38 -2.42 8.53 0.96
CA THR A 38 -1.71 8.52 -0.33
C THR A 38 -0.22 8.77 -0.12
N LEU A 39 0.57 7.94 -0.78
CA LEU A 39 2.02 7.88 -0.70
C LEU A 39 2.62 7.90 -2.11
N ASN A 40 1.95 8.53 -3.07
CA ASN A 40 2.35 8.47 -4.47
C ASN A 40 3.72 9.12 -4.71
N LYS A 41 4.46 8.60 -5.69
CA LYS A 41 5.77 9.13 -6.12
C LYS A 41 6.76 9.28 -4.95
N ASN A 42 6.78 8.28 -4.07
CA ASN A 42 7.83 8.12 -3.07
C ASN A 42 8.84 7.05 -3.54
N ARG A 43 9.70 6.56 -2.64
CA ARG A 43 10.78 5.62 -2.92
C ARG A 43 10.60 4.30 -2.16
N ILE A 44 9.36 3.92 -1.89
CA ILE A 44 9.05 2.69 -1.17
C ILE A 44 9.36 1.49 -2.06
N THR A 45 10.11 0.52 -1.52
CA THR A 45 10.52 -0.70 -2.20
C THR A 45 10.03 -1.96 -1.49
N ASP A 46 9.96 -1.94 -0.17
CA ASP A 46 9.46 -3.05 0.65
C ASP A 46 7.96 -2.90 0.90
N LEU A 47 7.18 -3.51 0.02
CA LEU A 47 5.72 -3.50 0.12
C LEU A 47 5.22 -4.20 1.38
N GLU A 48 5.81 -5.33 1.75
CA GLU A 48 5.28 -6.14 2.85
C GLU A 48 5.48 -5.44 4.18
N TYR A 49 6.67 -4.88 4.41
CA TYR A 49 6.96 -4.08 5.60
C TYR A 49 5.98 -2.92 5.76
N LEU A 50 5.72 -2.17 4.68
CA LEU A 50 4.74 -1.08 4.70
C LEU A 50 3.34 -1.60 5.08
N LEU A 51 2.87 -2.66 4.43
CA LEU A 51 1.52 -3.18 4.66
C LEU A 51 1.33 -3.70 6.08
N ASP A 52 2.34 -4.39 6.63
CA ASP A 52 2.32 -4.84 8.03
C ASP A 52 2.25 -3.66 8.99
N HIS A 53 3.06 -2.62 8.76
CA HIS A 53 3.01 -1.40 9.55
C HIS A 53 1.63 -0.73 9.48
N LEU A 54 1.08 -0.55 8.28
CA LEU A 54 -0.24 0.07 8.07
C LEU A 54 -1.38 -0.73 8.72
N ALA A 55 -1.33 -2.06 8.65
CA ALA A 55 -2.32 -2.93 9.28
C ALA A 55 -2.35 -2.73 10.81
N GLU A 56 -1.20 -2.47 11.44
CA GLU A 56 -1.08 -2.21 12.87
C GLU A 56 -1.58 -0.80 13.24
N VAL A 57 -1.13 0.23 12.51
CA VAL A 57 -1.31 1.62 12.96
C VAL A 57 -2.50 2.34 12.35
N THR A 58 -3.13 1.81 11.29
CA THR A 58 -4.26 2.42 10.58
C THR A 58 -5.44 1.43 10.41
N PRO A 59 -6.09 1.00 11.51
CA PRO A 59 -7.13 -0.03 11.46
C PRO A 59 -8.39 0.39 10.67
N ALA A 60 -8.61 1.69 10.47
CA ALA A 60 -9.73 2.24 9.73
C ALA A 60 -9.42 2.53 8.25
N LEU A 61 -8.27 2.09 7.72
CA LEU A 61 -7.83 2.44 6.37
C LEU A 61 -8.76 1.83 5.31
N GLU A 62 -9.32 2.69 4.45
CA GLU A 62 -10.23 2.31 3.36
C GLU A 62 -9.71 2.69 1.97
N TYR A 63 -8.81 3.67 1.89
CA TYR A 63 -8.20 4.13 0.65
C TYR A 63 -6.68 4.16 0.81
N LEU A 64 -5.97 3.46 -0.09
CA LEU A 64 -4.52 3.50 -0.20
C LEU A 64 -4.10 3.80 -1.64
N SER A 65 -3.10 4.67 -1.81
CA SER A 65 -2.43 4.84 -3.11
C SER A 65 -0.91 4.84 -2.95
N LEU A 66 -0.25 4.01 -3.77
CA LEU A 66 1.19 3.80 -3.83
C LEU A 66 1.76 4.05 -5.24
N LEU A 67 0.99 4.69 -6.12
CA LEU A 67 1.35 4.92 -7.51
C LEU A 67 2.71 5.62 -7.64
N GLY A 68 3.57 5.10 -8.52
CA GLY A 68 4.89 5.66 -8.76
C GLY A 68 5.94 5.35 -7.67
N ASN A 69 5.65 4.43 -6.75
CA ASN A 69 6.67 3.77 -5.93
C ASN A 69 7.23 2.53 -6.64
N VAL A 70 8.43 2.09 -6.26
CA VAL A 70 9.04 0.85 -6.79
C VAL A 70 8.23 -0.39 -6.39
N ALA A 71 7.66 -0.36 -5.18
CA ALA A 71 6.77 -1.37 -4.63
C ALA A 71 5.43 -1.52 -5.39
N CYS A 72 5.01 -0.51 -6.17
CA CYS A 72 3.76 -0.53 -6.94
C CYS A 72 4.09 -0.83 -8.42
N PRO A 73 3.79 -2.04 -8.92
CA PRO A 73 3.96 -2.39 -10.33
C PRO A 73 2.81 -1.81 -11.15
N ASN A 74 2.82 -0.51 -11.45
CA ASN A 74 1.85 0.08 -12.38
C ASN A 74 2.44 0.24 -13.79
N GLU A 75 1.59 0.14 -14.81
CA GLU A 75 1.91 0.25 -16.25
C GLU A 75 2.62 1.57 -16.61
N LEU A 76 2.41 2.62 -15.81
CA LEU A 76 3.08 3.92 -15.97
C LEU A 76 4.60 3.87 -15.69
N VAL A 77 5.10 2.81 -15.07
CA VAL A 77 6.50 2.71 -14.60
C VAL A 77 7.30 1.68 -15.40
N SER A 78 6.67 0.72 -16.08
CA SER A 78 7.37 -0.32 -16.84
C SER A 78 6.47 -0.94 -17.91
N LEU A 79 6.80 -0.70 -19.18
CA LEU A 79 6.17 -1.33 -20.36
C LEU A 79 6.37 -2.86 -20.41
N GLU A 80 7.23 -3.41 -19.54
CA GLU A 80 7.58 -4.83 -19.44
C GLU A 80 6.77 -5.60 -18.38
N LYS A 81 5.95 -4.92 -17.56
CA LYS A 81 5.18 -5.60 -16.50
C LYS A 81 3.80 -5.95 -17.00
N ASP A 82 3.54 -7.24 -17.14
CA ASP A 82 2.25 -7.78 -17.56
C ASP A 82 1.15 -7.43 -16.55
N GLU A 83 -0.08 -7.22 -17.04
CA GLU A 83 -1.33 -7.07 -16.26
C GLU A 83 -1.47 -8.07 -15.10
N GLU A 84 -0.85 -9.25 -15.22
CA GLU A 84 -0.78 -10.25 -14.15
C GLU A 84 -0.04 -9.76 -12.90
N ASP A 85 1.06 -9.03 -13.04
CA ASP A 85 1.85 -8.56 -11.90
C ASP A 85 1.07 -7.54 -11.06
N TYR A 86 0.31 -6.66 -11.73
CA TYR A 86 -0.54 -5.72 -11.02
C TYR A 86 -1.70 -6.44 -10.30
N LYS A 87 -2.29 -7.48 -10.91
CA LYS A 87 -3.30 -8.32 -10.24
C LYS A 87 -2.73 -9.03 -9.01
N ARG A 88 -1.52 -9.59 -9.10
CA ARG A 88 -0.82 -10.22 -7.95
C ARG A 88 -0.58 -9.21 -6.83
N TYR A 89 -0.07 -8.04 -7.17
CA TYR A 89 0.13 -6.93 -6.25
C TYR A 89 -1.18 -6.55 -5.53
N ARG A 90 -2.26 -6.32 -6.29
CA ARG A 90 -3.56 -5.96 -5.70
C ARG A 90 -4.07 -7.06 -4.77
N CYS A 91 -3.98 -8.32 -5.19
CA CYS A 91 -4.38 -9.46 -4.34
C CYS A 91 -3.56 -9.52 -3.04
N PHE A 92 -2.25 -9.28 -3.11
CA PHE A 92 -1.39 -9.26 -1.91
C PHE A 92 -1.74 -8.11 -0.97
N VAL A 93 -1.92 -6.89 -1.50
CA VAL A 93 -2.32 -5.71 -0.71
C VAL A 93 -3.67 -5.95 -0.01
N LEU A 94 -4.66 -6.47 -0.74
CA LEU A 94 -5.99 -6.74 -0.19
C LEU A 94 -6.02 -7.89 0.81
N TYR A 95 -5.09 -8.83 0.72
CA TYR A 95 -4.92 -9.86 1.73
C TYR A 95 -4.39 -9.30 3.06
N LYS A 96 -3.41 -8.38 3.00
CA LYS A 96 -2.84 -7.74 4.19
C LYS A 96 -3.75 -6.65 4.76
N LEU A 97 -4.49 -5.95 3.91
CA LEU A 97 -5.41 -4.85 4.26
C LEU A 97 -6.84 -5.14 3.77
N PRO A 98 -7.57 -6.09 4.41
CA PRO A 98 -8.85 -6.61 3.91
C PRO A 98 -10.00 -5.59 3.92
N ASN A 99 -9.86 -4.47 4.62
CA ASN A 99 -10.89 -3.43 4.72
C ASN A 99 -10.82 -2.37 3.62
N LEU A 100 -9.76 -2.35 2.80
CA LEU A 100 -9.62 -1.37 1.71
C LEU A 100 -10.82 -1.41 0.76
N LYS A 101 -11.40 -0.25 0.46
CA LYS A 101 -12.44 -0.03 -0.53
C LYS A 101 -11.87 0.47 -1.85
N PHE A 102 -10.71 1.15 -1.81
CA PHE A 102 -10.02 1.66 -2.98
C PHE A 102 -8.51 1.42 -2.85
N LEU A 103 -7.90 1.00 -3.95
CA LEU A 103 -6.45 0.84 -4.08
C LEU A 103 -6.02 1.46 -5.40
N ASP A 104 -5.09 2.41 -5.34
CA ASP A 104 -4.47 3.05 -6.51
C ASP A 104 -5.52 3.66 -7.47
N ALA A 105 -6.44 4.44 -6.90
CA ALA A 105 -7.59 5.05 -7.55
C ALA A 105 -8.63 4.09 -8.15
N GLN A 106 -8.46 2.77 -8.01
CA GLN A 106 -9.43 1.78 -8.46
C GLN A 106 -10.24 1.22 -7.30
N LYS A 107 -11.56 1.09 -7.49
CA LYS A 107 -12.46 0.47 -6.51
C LYS A 107 -12.15 -1.02 -6.38
N VAL A 108 -12.10 -1.49 -5.13
CA VAL A 108 -11.94 -2.92 -4.83
C VAL A 108 -13.26 -3.64 -5.09
N THR A 109 -13.21 -4.62 -5.96
CA THR A 109 -14.35 -5.48 -6.31
C THR A 109 -14.48 -6.64 -5.34
N ARG A 110 -15.66 -7.27 -5.34
CA ARG A 110 -15.90 -8.49 -4.56
C ARG A 110 -15.00 -9.66 -5.02
N GLN A 111 -14.81 -9.81 -6.32
CA GLN A 111 -13.98 -10.86 -6.90
C GLN A 111 -12.54 -10.77 -6.42
N GLU A 112 -11.96 -9.57 -6.41
CA GLU A 112 -10.59 -9.36 -5.92
C GLU A 112 -10.46 -9.71 -4.43
N ARG A 113 -11.47 -9.41 -3.60
CA ARG A 113 -11.46 -9.79 -2.19
C ARG A 113 -11.49 -11.31 -2.01
N GLU A 114 -12.37 -11.99 -2.75
CA GLU A 114 -12.47 -13.44 -2.72
C GLU A 114 -11.16 -14.09 -3.18
N GLU A 115 -10.53 -13.57 -4.24
CA GLU A 115 -9.24 -14.05 -4.72
C GLU A 115 -8.10 -13.78 -3.72
N ALA A 116 -8.03 -12.58 -3.15
CA ALA A 116 -7.06 -12.22 -2.13
C ALA A 116 -7.17 -13.11 -0.89
N LEU A 117 -8.39 -13.46 -0.46
CA LEU A 117 -8.61 -14.36 0.66
C LEU A 117 -8.06 -15.77 0.39
N VAL A 118 -8.23 -16.28 -0.82
CA VAL A 118 -7.84 -17.64 -1.19
C VAL A 118 -6.34 -17.75 -1.51
N ARG A 119 -5.79 -16.74 -2.19
CA ARG A 119 -4.45 -16.84 -2.81
C ARG A 119 -3.48 -15.74 -2.37
N GLY A 120 -3.95 -14.68 -1.73
CA GLY A 120 -3.15 -13.48 -1.49
C GLY A 120 -1.86 -13.73 -0.72
N ALA A 121 -1.85 -14.66 0.24
CA ALA A 121 -0.64 -15.06 0.98
C ALA A 121 0.51 -15.55 0.06
N PHE A 122 0.18 -16.12 -1.11
CA PHE A 122 1.15 -16.65 -2.07
C PHE A 122 1.49 -15.66 -3.20
N MET A 123 0.80 -14.50 -3.25
CA MET A 123 1.03 -13.48 -4.28
C MET A 123 2.21 -12.55 -3.96
N LYS A 124 2.97 -12.84 -2.89
CA LYS A 124 4.23 -12.16 -2.59
C LYS A 124 5.20 -12.39 -3.74
N VAL A 125 5.46 -11.33 -4.51
CA VAL A 125 6.45 -11.37 -5.60
C VAL A 125 7.85 -11.32 -4.98
N VAL A 126 8.43 -12.49 -4.74
CA VAL A 126 9.87 -12.58 -4.41
C VAL A 126 10.63 -12.50 -5.72
N LYS A 127 11.17 -11.33 -6.06
CA LYS A 127 12.16 -11.27 -7.14
C LYS A 127 13.39 -12.05 -6.68
N PRO A 128 13.87 -13.06 -7.43
CA PRO A 128 15.14 -13.70 -7.12
C PRO A 128 16.22 -12.62 -7.10
N LYS A 129 17.09 -12.64 -6.08
CA LYS A 129 18.28 -11.78 -6.06
C LYS A 129 19.08 -12.13 -7.31
N VAL A 130 19.34 -11.15 -8.16
CA VAL A 130 20.29 -11.29 -9.26
C VAL A 130 21.65 -11.48 -8.59
N SER A 131 22.21 -12.68 -8.72
CA SER A 131 23.55 -13.03 -8.23
C SER A 131 24.63 -12.15 -8.84
#